data_AF-A0A2R6FUD8-F1
#
_entry.id   AF-A0A2R6FUD8-F1
#
_cell.length_a   1.000
_cell.length_b   1.000
_cell.length_c   1.000
_cell.angle_alpha   90.00
_cell.angle_beta   90.00
_cell.angle_gamma   90.00
#
_symmetry.space_group_name_H-M   'P 1'
#
loop_
_entity.id
_entity.type
_entity.pdbx_description
1 polymer ?
#
loop_
_entity_poly.entity_id
_entity_poly.type
_entity_poly.pdbx_seq_one_letter_code
_entity_poly.pdbx_strand_id
1 'polypeptide(L)'
;MRRSDSESIAFEESDAADAPAPTGGATARPSLDKVFSRLDRLDRATRWVVGLVVAGALVRLVLLGARVAHYDEGRVGWWALYFLESGQFEYRYIIHGPLVQHVNKFVFAGLGANDFTLRLFVALVGALLPLSALLFREHFERNEIVGAAFFLALNPLLVYYSRFFRSTLLAAAFAFVAFGLVVRAYDEWSVRYVHAAVVFVALAFTAKENAAVYLLVWIGASALLLDQALFRTGGDRSGFERVRDRINRFDRRPAVEYLADFVWHLAVAVVLFLAVTLYFYAPREPSAEAVGFWQAVGNPALFPDLFGRTLDDVVEGYSYWFGGTTDAGCRKENIIDAYLCFLGQELQAIAQAAFALVAMALVGFLAERYGRANQRNVVLFCAYWGFVSILGYPLGTDIANAWIAVNALVPLALPAGVGLALVVDRARDSLHGDSVRFGVTVFVLLLIAGYMGLAMAEGVYLDPASEENELVQYAQPADDFRPAMSVLRDHAADHEGTDVLVVGSSYVRDSPRSGGIEPRCSSIGDTLPLQWYIEAYGAQGDCIGSAEEASQQLESGSVDPLLVVAPQRLQNDLGPALGGYEAEVHGLRTYGSKAVFFVDQSPSQGAAAENATAVRPADESAD
;
A
#
# COMPACT_ATOMS: atom_id res chain seq x y z
N MET A 1 87.94 -21.73 5.69
CA MET A 1 88.60 -21.93 4.38
C MET A 1 87.77 -21.11 3.37
N ARG A 2 88.00 -19.78 3.27
CA ARG A 2 88.60 -19.04 2.12
C ARG A 2 87.98 -19.47 0.77
N ARG A 3 87.39 -18.62 -0.08
CA ARG A 3 87.59 -17.21 -0.50
C ARG A 3 86.21 -16.60 -0.87
N SER A 4 85.83 -15.35 -0.56
CA SER A 4 86.31 -14.04 -1.04
C SER A 4 86.25 -13.87 -2.55
N ASP A 5 85.38 -12.97 -3.03
CA ASP A 5 85.80 -11.84 -3.89
C ASP A 5 84.78 -10.68 -3.79
N SER A 6 85.32 -9.56 -3.30
CA SER A 6 84.93 -8.14 -3.36
C SER A 6 84.99 -7.62 -4.82
N GLU A 7 84.57 -6.44 -5.28
CA GLU A 7 83.93 -5.19 -4.84
C GLU A 7 83.81 -4.37 -6.14
N SER A 8 82.80 -3.50 -6.29
CA SER A 8 83.02 -2.12 -6.79
C SER A 8 81.74 -1.30 -6.68
N ILE A 9 81.79 -0.30 -5.82
CA ILE A 9 80.86 0.83 -5.71
C ILE A 9 81.45 2.02 -6.46
N ALA A 10 80.62 2.77 -7.19
CA ALA A 10 80.54 4.25 -7.22
C ALA A 10 80.16 4.76 -8.62
N PHE A 11 79.03 5.48 -8.72
CA PHE A 11 79.02 6.94 -8.95
C PHE A 11 77.58 7.44 -8.77
N GLU A 12 77.40 8.35 -7.80
CA GLU A 12 76.22 9.22 -7.67
C GLU A 12 76.20 10.22 -8.84
N GLU A 13 75.01 10.49 -9.39
CA GLU A 13 74.60 11.88 -9.64
C GLU A 13 73.07 11.99 -9.64
N SER A 14 72.62 13.08 -9.03
CA SER A 14 71.25 13.47 -8.69
C SER A 14 70.41 13.84 -9.90
N ASP A 15 69.10 13.58 -9.83
CA ASP A 15 68.11 14.56 -10.28
C ASP A 15 66.80 14.44 -9.49
N ALA A 16 66.32 15.60 -9.06
CA ALA A 16 65.08 15.82 -8.33
C ALA A 16 63.87 15.74 -9.28
N ALA A 17 62.71 15.28 -8.77
CA ALA A 17 61.37 15.85 -8.95
C ALA A 17 60.24 14.82 -8.81
N ASP A 18 59.12 15.32 -8.29
CA ASP A 18 57.75 14.80 -8.28
C ASP A 18 57.38 13.61 -7.38
N ALA A 19 57.01 13.96 -6.15
CA ALA A 19 56.01 13.25 -5.38
C ALA A 19 54.65 13.23 -6.11
N PRO A 20 53.93 12.09 -6.20
CA PRO A 20 52.61 12.06 -6.81
C PRO A 20 51.56 12.69 -5.87
N ALA A 21 50.83 13.66 -6.38
CA ALA A 21 49.68 14.29 -5.73
C ALA A 21 48.56 13.27 -5.44
N PRO A 22 47.77 13.45 -4.36
CA PRO A 22 46.64 12.57 -4.06
C PRO A 22 45.51 12.84 -5.05
N THR A 23 45.29 11.92 -6.00
CA THR A 23 44.14 11.95 -6.90
C THR A 23 42.86 11.77 -6.09
N GLY A 24 42.04 12.81 -6.09
CA GLY A 24 40.72 12.82 -5.47
C GLY A 24 39.86 11.65 -5.97
N GLY A 25 39.39 10.85 -5.04
CA GLY A 25 38.40 9.80 -5.30
C GLY A 25 37.06 10.43 -5.64
N ALA A 26 36.84 10.74 -6.92
CA ALA A 26 35.50 10.93 -7.44
C ALA A 26 34.75 9.60 -7.32
N THR A 27 33.67 9.59 -6.54
CA THR A 27 32.69 8.49 -6.48
C THR A 27 32.15 8.24 -7.89
N ALA A 28 32.73 7.27 -8.60
CA ALA A 28 32.33 6.93 -9.96
C ALA A 28 30.90 6.39 -9.95
N ARG A 29 29.96 7.17 -10.47
CA ARG A 29 28.61 6.70 -10.83
C ARG A 29 28.77 5.44 -11.71
N PRO A 30 28.06 4.34 -11.43
CA PRO A 30 28.17 3.15 -12.25
C PRO A 30 27.81 3.49 -13.69
N SER A 31 28.70 3.19 -14.66
CA SER A 31 28.42 3.42 -16.07
C SER A 31 27.21 2.58 -16.49
N LEU A 32 26.32 3.16 -17.30
CA LEU A 32 25.12 2.49 -17.80
C LEU A 32 25.46 1.16 -18.50
N ASP A 33 26.63 1.07 -19.14
CA ASP A 33 27.14 -0.15 -19.78
C ASP A 33 27.33 -1.33 -18.79
N LYS A 34 27.73 -1.03 -17.54
CA LYS A 34 27.84 -2.06 -16.48
C LYS A 34 26.47 -2.53 -16.00
N VAL A 35 25.45 -1.68 -16.07
CA VAL A 35 24.06 -2.05 -15.74
C VAL A 35 23.49 -2.93 -16.85
N PHE A 36 23.65 -2.55 -18.13
CA PHE A 36 23.17 -3.32 -19.27
C PHE A 36 23.84 -4.70 -19.38
N SER A 37 25.16 -4.78 -19.20
CA SER A 37 25.89 -6.06 -19.21
C SER A 37 25.55 -7.00 -18.04
N ARG A 38 25.02 -6.48 -16.93
CA ARG A 38 24.46 -7.32 -15.85
C ARG A 38 23.06 -7.82 -16.20
N LEU A 39 22.24 -7.02 -16.88
CA LEU A 39 20.92 -7.42 -17.38
C LEU A 39 21.03 -8.54 -18.43
N ASP A 40 22.08 -8.56 -19.25
CA ASP A 40 22.31 -9.61 -20.25
C ASP A 40 22.59 -11.00 -19.65
N ARG A 41 23.01 -11.06 -18.37
CA ARG A 41 23.19 -12.33 -17.64
C ARG A 41 21.88 -12.92 -17.12
N LEU A 42 20.79 -12.14 -17.11
CA LEU A 42 19.48 -12.59 -16.66
C LEU A 42 18.78 -13.37 -17.78
N ASP A 43 18.06 -14.43 -17.41
CA ASP A 43 17.23 -15.14 -18.36
C ASP A 43 16.13 -14.21 -18.92
N ARG A 44 15.57 -14.61 -20.08
CA ARG A 44 14.62 -13.78 -20.81
C ARG A 44 13.37 -13.44 -19.99
N ALA A 45 12.84 -14.37 -19.18
CA ALA A 45 11.64 -14.11 -18.39
C ALA A 45 11.94 -13.06 -17.32
N THR A 46 13.06 -13.20 -16.61
CA THR A 46 13.49 -12.22 -15.60
C THR A 46 13.64 -10.82 -16.18
N ARG A 47 14.20 -10.66 -17.39
CA ARG A 47 14.29 -9.35 -18.05
C ARG A 47 12.92 -8.73 -18.35
N TRP A 48 11.96 -9.51 -18.83
CA TRP A 48 10.60 -9.04 -19.07
C TRP A 48 9.90 -8.64 -17.77
N VAL A 49 10.05 -9.44 -16.70
CA VAL A 49 9.50 -9.10 -15.39
C VAL A 49 10.09 -7.79 -14.86
N VAL A 50 11.41 -7.58 -14.97
CA VAL A 50 12.04 -6.31 -14.59
C VAL A 50 11.52 -5.14 -15.44
N GLY A 51 11.33 -5.33 -16.75
CA GLY A 51 10.70 -4.32 -17.61
C GLY A 51 9.28 -3.96 -17.14
N LEU A 52 8.48 -4.95 -16.76
CA LEU A 52 7.14 -4.75 -16.21
C LEU A 52 7.14 -4.07 -14.84
N VAL A 53 8.13 -4.33 -14.00
CA VAL A 53 8.33 -3.62 -12.72
C VAL A 53 8.63 -2.16 -12.97
N VAL A 54 9.50 -1.84 -13.93
CA VAL A 54 9.81 -0.45 -14.30
C VAL A 54 8.57 0.24 -14.86
N ALA A 55 7.85 -0.39 -15.79
CA ALA A 55 6.60 0.15 -16.33
C ALA A 55 5.54 0.35 -15.24
N GLY A 56 5.35 -0.65 -14.37
CA GLY A 56 4.42 -0.59 -13.25
C GLY A 56 4.80 0.46 -12.21
N ALA A 57 6.09 0.71 -11.99
CA ALA A 57 6.58 1.79 -11.14
C ALA A 57 6.27 3.16 -11.74
N LEU A 58 6.51 3.36 -13.04
CA LEU A 58 6.19 4.63 -13.71
C LEU A 58 4.69 4.94 -13.60
N VAL A 59 3.83 3.97 -13.93
CA VAL A 59 2.38 4.12 -13.79
C VAL A 59 2.00 4.45 -12.34
N ARG A 60 2.61 3.82 -11.33
CA ARG A 60 2.26 4.10 -9.93
C ARG A 60 2.78 5.43 -9.40
N LEU A 61 3.95 5.90 -9.85
CA LEU A 61 4.60 7.08 -9.28
C LEU A 61 4.22 8.38 -9.99
N VAL A 62 3.91 8.34 -11.29
CA VAL A 62 3.48 9.53 -12.04
C VAL A 62 2.17 10.07 -11.46
N LEU A 63 2.13 11.36 -11.11
CA LEU A 63 0.94 12.01 -10.54
C LEU A 63 0.43 11.36 -9.23
N LEU A 64 1.29 10.69 -8.45
CA LEU A 64 0.87 9.98 -7.23
C LEU A 64 0.25 10.91 -6.17
N GLY A 65 0.71 12.16 -6.09
CA GLY A 65 0.15 13.21 -5.24
C GLY A 65 -0.98 14.03 -5.89
N ALA A 66 -1.41 13.71 -7.12
CA ALA A 66 -2.33 14.57 -7.85
C ALA A 66 -3.76 14.58 -7.30
N ARG A 67 -4.16 13.54 -6.56
CA ARG A 67 -5.50 13.44 -5.97
C ARG A 67 -5.48 13.83 -4.50
N VAL A 68 -6.52 14.55 -4.05
CA VAL A 68 -6.80 14.80 -2.64
C VAL A 68 -6.86 13.49 -1.85
N ALA A 69 -6.35 13.52 -0.62
CA ALA A 69 -6.42 12.41 0.30
C ALA A 69 -7.87 11.95 0.49
N HIS A 70 -8.11 10.65 0.41
CA HIS A 70 -9.38 10.07 0.89
C HIS A 70 -9.46 10.16 2.42
N TYR A 71 -10.66 10.06 3.00
CA TYR A 71 -10.85 10.11 4.46
C TYR A 71 -9.94 9.12 5.20
N ASP A 72 -9.88 7.87 4.74
CA ASP A 72 -8.97 6.86 5.31
C ASP A 72 -7.49 7.23 5.16
N GLU A 73 -7.08 7.80 4.03
CA GLU A 73 -5.69 8.20 3.82
C GLU A 73 -5.32 9.34 4.76
N GLY A 74 -6.16 10.37 4.84
CA GLY A 74 -5.93 11.53 5.69
C GLY A 74 -5.93 11.17 7.18
N ARG A 75 -6.86 10.31 7.61
CA ARG A 75 -6.93 9.82 9.00
C ARG A 75 -5.68 9.04 9.39
N VAL A 76 -5.21 8.12 8.55
CA VAL A 76 -3.98 7.33 8.84
C VAL A 76 -2.74 8.22 8.73
N GLY A 77 -2.71 9.11 7.73
CA GLY A 77 -1.64 10.09 7.52
C GLY A 77 -1.42 10.98 8.73
N TRP A 78 -2.51 11.51 9.31
CA TRP A 78 -2.46 12.31 10.53
C TRP A 78 -1.80 11.54 11.68
N TRP A 79 -2.20 10.29 11.93
CA TRP A 79 -1.59 9.49 13.00
C TRP A 79 -0.11 9.14 12.75
N ALA A 80 0.29 8.98 11.49
CA ALA A 80 1.70 8.78 11.14
C ALA A 80 2.54 10.05 11.38
N LEU A 81 1.98 11.23 11.11
CA LEU A 81 2.61 12.53 11.37
C LEU A 81 2.66 12.82 12.88
N TYR A 82 1.56 12.59 13.60
CA TYR A 82 1.52 12.65 15.06
C TYR A 82 2.60 11.76 15.70
N PHE A 83 2.79 10.54 15.20
CA PHE A 83 3.85 9.66 15.71
C PHE A 83 5.26 10.19 15.38
N LEU A 84 5.45 10.86 14.24
CA LEU A 84 6.70 11.54 13.93
C LEU A 84 6.99 12.63 14.97
N GLU A 85 6.05 13.52 15.21
CA GLU A 85 6.22 14.74 16.00
C GLU A 85 6.26 14.48 17.50
N SER A 86 5.31 13.71 18.01
CA SER A 86 5.20 13.44 19.44
C SER A 86 6.12 12.30 19.91
N GLY A 87 6.50 11.39 19.01
CA GLY A 87 7.13 10.12 19.38
C GLY A 87 6.18 9.10 20.03
N GLN A 88 4.91 9.46 20.24
CA GLN A 88 3.87 8.60 20.78
C GLN A 88 3.29 7.67 19.70
N PHE A 89 3.16 6.38 20.02
CA PHE A 89 2.46 5.41 19.20
C PHE A 89 1.70 4.42 20.06
N GLU A 90 0.47 4.13 19.66
CA GLU A 90 -0.39 3.11 20.25
C GLU A 90 -1.12 2.40 19.11
N TYR A 91 -1.30 1.09 19.22
CA TYR A 91 -2.05 0.36 18.21
C TYR A 91 -3.52 0.79 18.22
N ARG A 92 -3.99 1.31 17.08
CA ARG A 92 -5.36 1.79 16.89
C ARG A 92 -6.05 0.94 15.84
N TYR A 93 -6.76 -0.10 16.27
CA TYR A 93 -7.45 -1.02 15.36
C TYR A 93 -8.45 -0.33 14.42
N ILE A 94 -8.99 0.84 14.80
CA ILE A 94 -9.89 1.66 13.96
C ILE A 94 -9.22 2.22 12.67
N ILE A 95 -7.89 2.21 12.61
CA ILE A 95 -7.09 2.60 11.43
C ILE A 95 -6.24 1.45 10.87
N HIS A 96 -6.54 0.21 11.26
CA HIS A 96 -5.83 -1.02 10.85
C HIS A 96 -4.38 -1.13 11.33
N GLY A 97 -3.70 -2.15 10.81
CA GLY A 97 -2.37 -2.56 11.20
C GLY A 97 -1.32 -1.42 11.16
N PRO A 98 -0.34 -1.48 12.08
CA PRO A 98 0.57 -0.37 12.39
C PRO A 98 1.74 -0.14 11.42
N LEU A 99 1.92 -1.01 10.42
CA LEU A 99 3.08 -0.98 9.53
C LEU A 99 3.25 0.37 8.82
N VAL A 100 2.16 0.92 8.29
CA VAL A 100 2.21 2.13 7.47
C VAL A 100 2.58 3.37 8.28
N GLN A 101 2.14 3.45 9.53
CA GLN A 101 2.47 4.52 10.47
C GLN A 101 3.97 4.48 10.80
N HIS A 102 4.50 3.27 11.05
CA HIS A 102 5.93 3.07 11.32
C HIS A 102 6.83 3.45 10.15
N VAL A 103 6.42 3.10 8.92
CA VAL A 103 7.21 3.43 7.74
C VAL A 103 7.08 4.90 7.37
N ASN A 104 5.85 5.43 7.33
CA ASN A 104 5.61 6.79 6.88
C ASN A 104 6.18 7.85 7.83
N LYS A 105 6.32 7.58 9.13
CA LYS A 105 7.08 8.44 10.03
C LYS A 105 8.46 8.79 9.46
N PHE A 106 9.19 7.80 8.96
CA PHE A 106 10.52 8.03 8.38
C PHE A 106 10.46 8.68 7.00
N VAL A 107 9.43 8.34 6.20
CA VAL A 107 9.22 8.97 4.89
C VAL A 107 8.94 10.47 5.06
N PHE A 108 8.06 10.84 5.99
CA PHE A 108 7.74 12.23 6.29
C PHE A 108 8.93 12.98 6.88
N ALA A 109 9.69 12.36 7.79
CA ALA A 109 10.91 12.95 8.32
C ALA A 109 11.95 13.30 7.24
N GLY A 110 12.07 12.45 6.21
CA GLY A 110 13.08 12.61 5.16
C GLY A 110 12.63 13.43 3.95
N LEU A 111 11.34 13.38 3.59
CA LEU A 111 10.81 13.94 2.33
C LEU A 111 9.69 14.96 2.53
N GLY A 112 9.28 15.22 3.78
CA GLY A 112 8.13 16.06 4.12
C GLY A 112 6.79 15.34 4.00
N ALA A 113 5.79 15.82 4.74
CA ALA A 113 4.42 15.33 4.69
C ALA A 113 3.65 16.00 3.54
N ASN A 114 3.19 15.20 2.57
CA ASN A 114 2.30 15.64 1.49
C ASN A 114 1.62 14.43 0.84
N ASP A 115 0.68 14.66 -0.06
CA ASP A 115 -0.11 13.60 -0.71
C ASP A 115 0.75 12.60 -1.52
N PHE A 116 1.91 13.03 -2.06
CA PHE A 116 2.81 12.12 -2.78
C PHE A 116 3.54 11.20 -1.80
N THR A 117 4.16 11.76 -0.75
CA THR A 117 4.93 10.99 0.24
C THR A 117 4.04 10.10 1.10
N LEU A 118 2.78 10.51 1.32
CA LEU A 118 1.74 9.71 1.98
C LEU A 118 1.58 8.33 1.33
N ARG A 119 1.53 8.29 -0.01
CA ARG A 119 1.25 7.06 -0.78
C ARG A 119 2.51 6.34 -1.26
N LEU A 120 3.68 6.97 -1.13
CA LEU A 120 4.93 6.50 -1.73
C LEU A 120 5.28 5.06 -1.33
N PHE A 121 5.18 4.72 -0.05
CA PHE A 121 5.51 3.38 0.43
C PHE A 121 4.63 2.30 -0.21
N VAL A 122 3.31 2.50 -0.23
CA VAL A 122 2.36 1.54 -0.83
C VAL A 122 2.57 1.42 -2.33
N ALA A 123 2.84 2.54 -3.01
CA ALA A 123 3.13 2.57 -4.45
C ALA A 123 4.41 1.79 -4.80
N LEU A 124 5.46 1.89 -3.98
CA LEU A 124 6.70 1.14 -4.17
C LEU A 124 6.49 -0.36 -3.95
N VAL A 125 5.76 -0.77 -2.91
CA VAL A 125 5.46 -2.20 -2.70
C VAL A 125 4.62 -2.75 -3.85
N GLY A 126 3.60 -2.01 -4.30
CA GLY A 126 2.81 -2.38 -5.47
C GLY A 126 3.63 -2.45 -6.77
N ALA A 127 4.61 -1.56 -6.94
CA ALA A 127 5.50 -1.58 -8.10
C ALA A 127 6.46 -2.77 -8.09
N LEU A 128 6.90 -3.22 -6.91
CA LEU A 128 7.80 -4.37 -6.74
C LEU A 128 7.06 -5.72 -6.74
N LEU A 129 5.75 -5.73 -6.46
CA LEU A 129 4.93 -6.94 -6.41
C LEU A 129 5.11 -7.87 -7.62
N PRO A 130 5.22 -7.41 -8.88
CA PRO A 130 5.43 -8.30 -10.03
C PRO A 130 6.71 -9.17 -9.94
N LEU A 131 7.73 -8.75 -9.18
CA LEU A 131 8.94 -9.56 -8.95
C LEU A 131 8.62 -10.88 -8.23
N SER A 132 7.57 -10.90 -7.39
CA SER A 132 7.16 -12.10 -6.67
C SER A 132 6.77 -13.25 -7.59
N ALA A 133 6.37 -12.98 -8.85
CA ALA A 133 6.13 -14.02 -9.85
C ALA A 133 7.34 -14.93 -10.05
N LEU A 134 8.57 -14.40 -9.92
CA LEU A 134 9.81 -15.18 -10.08
C LEU A 134 10.02 -16.23 -8.97
N LEU A 135 9.31 -16.13 -7.84
CA LEU A 135 9.33 -17.16 -6.81
C LEU A 135 8.77 -18.49 -7.34
N PHE A 136 7.87 -18.44 -8.34
CA PHE A 136 7.17 -19.59 -8.90
C PHE A 136 7.80 -20.15 -10.18
N ARG A 137 8.97 -19.66 -10.61
CA ARG A 137 9.60 -20.00 -11.91
C ARG A 137 9.87 -21.49 -12.15
N GLU A 138 9.86 -22.32 -11.11
CA GLU A 138 10.06 -23.77 -11.21
C GLU A 138 8.77 -24.52 -11.56
N HIS A 139 7.61 -23.89 -11.33
CA HIS A 139 6.29 -24.48 -11.60
C HIS A 139 5.62 -23.92 -12.86
N PHE A 140 6.17 -22.86 -13.43
CA PHE A 140 5.55 -22.11 -14.53
C PHE A 140 6.50 -21.94 -15.71
N GLU A 141 5.93 -21.94 -16.90
CA GLU A 141 6.65 -21.64 -18.12
C GLU A 141 6.97 -20.13 -18.20
N ARG A 142 7.96 -19.77 -19.02
CA ARG A 142 8.45 -18.39 -19.11
C ARG A 142 7.35 -17.38 -19.46
N ASN A 143 6.48 -17.72 -20.42
CA ASN A 143 5.38 -16.84 -20.83
C ASN A 143 4.32 -16.72 -19.72
N GLU A 144 4.10 -17.78 -18.94
CA GLU A 144 3.13 -17.76 -17.83
C GLU A 144 3.62 -16.85 -16.70
N ILE A 145 4.92 -16.88 -16.37
CA ILE A 145 5.55 -15.96 -15.40
C ILE A 145 5.43 -14.50 -15.86
N VAL A 146 5.73 -14.23 -17.14
CA VAL A 146 5.60 -12.88 -17.70
C VAL A 146 4.14 -12.42 -17.70
N GLY A 147 3.19 -13.32 -18.01
CA GLY A 147 1.76 -13.02 -17.95
C GLY A 147 1.26 -12.72 -16.54
N ALA A 148 1.72 -13.46 -15.54
CA ALA A 148 1.39 -13.18 -14.14
C ALA A 148 1.96 -11.83 -13.69
N ALA A 149 3.23 -11.57 -14.01
CA ALA A 149 3.86 -10.27 -13.73
C ALA A 149 3.15 -9.12 -14.46
N PHE A 150 2.65 -9.34 -15.67
CA PHE A 150 1.88 -8.34 -16.43
C PHE A 150 0.61 -7.94 -15.69
N PHE A 151 -0.17 -8.92 -15.20
CA PHE A 151 -1.38 -8.62 -14.43
C PHE A 151 -1.07 -7.96 -13.08
N LEU A 152 -0.04 -8.42 -12.34
CA LEU A 152 0.38 -7.74 -11.11
C LEU A 152 0.85 -6.30 -11.36
N ALA A 153 1.52 -6.06 -12.49
CA ALA A 153 2.08 -4.75 -12.81
C ALA A 153 1.04 -3.77 -13.35
N LEU A 154 0.12 -4.21 -14.20
CA LEU A 154 -0.68 -3.31 -15.05
C LEU A 154 -2.20 -3.52 -14.93
N ASN A 155 -2.67 -4.39 -14.03
CA ASN A 155 -4.11 -4.44 -13.74
C ASN A 155 -4.59 -3.10 -13.15
N PRO A 156 -5.60 -2.43 -13.75
CA PRO A 156 -6.09 -1.12 -13.31
C PRO A 156 -6.47 -1.06 -11.82
N LEU A 157 -7.19 -2.06 -11.31
CA LEU A 157 -7.59 -2.11 -9.90
C LEU A 157 -6.37 -2.23 -8.97
N LEU A 158 -5.41 -3.11 -9.29
CA LEU A 158 -4.17 -3.25 -8.50
C LEU A 158 -3.30 -1.99 -8.57
N VAL A 159 -3.28 -1.29 -9.71
CA VAL A 159 -2.58 -0.01 -9.83
C VAL A 159 -3.26 1.06 -8.98
N TYR A 160 -4.57 1.21 -9.07
CA TYR A 160 -5.34 2.19 -8.29
C TYR A 160 -5.10 2.02 -6.78
N TYR A 161 -5.28 0.80 -6.26
CA TYR A 161 -5.11 0.55 -4.82
C TYR A 161 -3.65 0.43 -4.35
N SER A 162 -2.69 0.45 -5.28
CA SER A 162 -1.29 0.70 -4.95
C SER A 162 -0.94 2.18 -4.87
N ARG A 163 -1.77 3.05 -5.42
CA ARG A 163 -1.68 4.52 -5.31
C ARG A 163 -2.55 5.06 -4.17
N PHE A 164 -3.02 4.18 -3.29
CA PHE A 164 -3.93 4.49 -2.20
C PHE A 164 -3.28 4.12 -0.88
N PHE A 165 -3.20 5.05 0.07
CA PHE A 165 -2.58 4.83 1.37
C PHE A 165 -3.47 3.99 2.30
N ARG A 166 -3.62 2.72 1.95
CA ARG A 166 -4.35 1.67 2.68
C ARG A 166 -3.51 0.40 2.75
N SER A 167 -3.70 -0.35 3.82
CA SER A 167 -2.89 -1.55 4.09
C SER A 167 -3.32 -2.81 3.34
N THR A 168 -4.46 -2.82 2.63
CA THR A 168 -4.99 -4.03 1.98
C THR A 168 -4.03 -4.60 0.94
N LEU A 169 -3.44 -3.76 0.09
CA LEU A 169 -2.46 -4.20 -0.91
C LEU A 169 -1.19 -4.73 -0.24
N LEU A 170 -0.72 -4.08 0.82
CA LEU A 170 0.46 -4.52 1.56
C LEU A 170 0.26 -5.92 2.15
N ALA A 171 -0.88 -6.15 2.80
CA ALA A 171 -1.22 -7.46 3.34
C ALA A 171 -1.26 -8.54 2.24
N ALA A 172 -1.92 -8.25 1.10
CA ALA A 172 -1.97 -9.16 -0.05
C ALA A 172 -0.57 -9.46 -0.62
N ALA A 173 0.26 -8.42 -0.79
CA ALA A 173 1.61 -8.54 -1.32
C ALA A 173 2.49 -9.40 -0.41
N PHE A 174 2.50 -9.13 0.89
CA PHE A 174 3.31 -9.90 1.84
C PHE A 174 2.81 -11.33 2.00
N ALA A 175 1.50 -11.56 2.05
CA ALA A 175 0.94 -12.91 2.03
C ALA A 175 1.34 -13.67 0.75
N PHE A 176 1.26 -13.03 -0.42
CA PHE A 176 1.64 -13.65 -1.68
C PHE A 176 3.14 -13.98 -1.78
N VAL A 177 4.00 -13.10 -1.29
CA VAL A 177 5.44 -13.36 -1.17
C VAL A 177 5.72 -14.49 -0.18
N ALA A 178 5.07 -14.49 1.00
CA ALA A 178 5.18 -15.57 1.96
C ALA A 178 4.77 -16.91 1.36
N PHE A 179 3.68 -16.96 0.61
CA PHE A 179 3.26 -18.17 -0.11
C PHE A 179 4.33 -18.62 -1.13
N GLY A 180 4.86 -17.71 -1.94
CA GLY A 180 5.94 -18.03 -2.87
C GLY A 180 7.22 -18.54 -2.18
N LEU A 181 7.54 -18.03 -0.99
CA LEU A 181 8.64 -18.52 -0.17
C LEU A 181 8.34 -19.92 0.40
N VAL A 182 7.10 -20.22 0.81
CA VAL A 182 6.70 -21.58 1.20
C VAL A 182 6.84 -22.56 0.02
N VAL A 183 6.47 -22.14 -1.19
CA VAL A 183 6.68 -22.95 -2.41
C VAL A 183 8.17 -23.21 -2.62
N ARG A 184 9.03 -22.19 -2.51
CA ARG A 184 10.50 -22.37 -2.58
C ARG A 184 11.07 -23.23 -1.47
N ALA A 185 10.52 -23.15 -0.26
CA ALA A 185 10.90 -24.03 0.84
C ALA A 185 10.62 -25.50 0.50
N TYR A 186 9.49 -25.76 -0.15
CA TYR A 186 9.11 -27.09 -0.63
C TYR A 186 9.98 -27.58 -1.79
N ASP A 187 10.31 -26.70 -2.74
CA ASP A 187 11.12 -27.07 -3.91
C ASP A 187 12.59 -27.35 -3.54
N GLU A 188 13.19 -26.48 -2.72
CA GLU A 188 14.61 -26.54 -2.36
C GLU A 188 14.88 -27.27 -1.04
N TRP A 189 13.83 -27.73 -0.33
CA TRP A 189 13.92 -28.37 0.99
C TRP A 189 14.72 -27.53 2.00
N SER A 190 14.53 -26.21 1.96
CA SER A 190 15.34 -25.24 2.71
C SER A 190 14.49 -24.45 3.72
N VAL A 191 14.85 -24.61 4.99
CA VAL A 191 14.18 -23.94 6.12
C VAL A 191 14.38 -22.42 6.12
N ARG A 192 15.40 -21.91 5.41
CA ARG A 192 15.63 -20.46 5.28
C ARG A 192 14.44 -19.76 4.65
N TYR A 193 13.79 -20.39 3.67
CA TYR A 193 12.58 -19.85 3.06
C TYR A 193 11.38 -19.93 4.00
N VAL A 194 11.31 -20.93 4.88
CA VAL A 194 10.27 -20.99 5.93
C VAL A 194 10.41 -19.82 6.89
N HIS A 195 11.63 -19.56 7.40
CA HIS A 195 11.88 -18.42 8.28
C HIS A 195 11.55 -17.09 7.58
N ALA A 196 11.94 -16.93 6.31
CA ALA A 196 11.59 -15.75 5.53
C ALA A 196 10.07 -15.61 5.33
N ALA A 197 9.37 -16.72 5.01
CA ALA A 197 7.92 -16.73 4.87
C ALA A 197 7.23 -16.28 6.16
N VAL A 198 7.72 -16.74 7.33
CA VAL A 198 7.19 -16.33 8.64
C VAL A 198 7.34 -14.83 8.87
N VAL A 199 8.48 -14.24 8.50
CA VAL A 199 8.67 -12.78 8.56
C VAL A 199 7.67 -12.05 7.66
N PHE A 200 7.43 -12.53 6.44
CA PHE A 200 6.44 -11.93 5.55
C PHE A 200 4.99 -12.13 6.02
N VAL A 201 4.67 -13.25 6.65
CA VAL A 201 3.37 -13.44 7.33
C VAL A 201 3.25 -12.41 8.45
N ALA A 202 4.24 -12.27 9.32
CA ALA A 202 4.22 -11.26 10.38
C ALA A 202 4.05 -9.84 9.81
N LEU A 203 4.73 -9.49 8.71
CA LEU A 203 4.53 -8.22 8.03
C LEU A 203 3.11 -8.06 7.48
N ALA A 204 2.49 -9.12 6.95
CA ALA A 204 1.09 -9.08 6.53
C ALA A 204 0.15 -8.76 7.70
N PHE A 205 0.37 -9.39 8.88
CA PHE A 205 -0.35 -9.07 10.11
C PHE A 205 -0.17 -7.60 10.51
N THR A 206 1.07 -7.09 10.49
CA THR A 206 1.33 -5.68 10.81
C THR A 206 0.76 -4.71 9.78
N ALA A 207 0.51 -5.16 8.54
CA ALA A 207 -0.19 -4.34 7.56
C ALA A 207 -1.68 -4.28 7.90
N LYS A 208 -2.34 -5.42 8.10
CA LYS A 208 -3.78 -5.46 8.35
C LYS A 208 -4.21 -6.74 9.05
N GLU A 209 -5.22 -6.62 9.91
CA GLU A 209 -5.76 -7.70 10.74
C GLU A 209 -6.31 -8.86 9.89
N ASN A 210 -6.82 -8.52 8.70
CA ASN A 210 -7.32 -9.47 7.70
C ASN A 210 -6.25 -10.47 7.21
N ALA A 211 -4.98 -10.29 7.57
CA ALA A 211 -3.92 -11.27 7.37
C ALA A 211 -4.31 -12.70 7.80
N ALA A 212 -5.09 -12.81 8.88
CA ALA A 212 -5.60 -14.08 9.40
C ALA A 212 -6.47 -14.83 8.37
N VAL A 213 -7.24 -14.12 7.54
CA VAL A 213 -8.09 -14.73 6.51
C VAL A 213 -7.26 -15.43 5.44
N TYR A 214 -6.07 -14.91 5.08
CA TYR A 214 -5.19 -15.61 4.14
C TYR A 214 -4.79 -16.99 4.64
N LEU A 215 -4.43 -17.12 5.92
CA LEU A 215 -4.07 -18.41 6.51
C LEU A 215 -5.25 -19.39 6.47
N LEU A 216 -6.46 -18.93 6.77
CA LEU A 216 -7.68 -19.75 6.67
C LEU A 216 -7.95 -20.20 5.23
N VAL A 217 -7.82 -19.28 4.27
CA VAL A 217 -7.99 -19.58 2.85
C VAL A 217 -6.92 -20.56 2.35
N TRP A 218 -5.68 -20.45 2.83
CA TRP A 218 -4.61 -21.39 2.50
C TRP A 218 -4.86 -22.79 3.05
N ILE A 219 -5.41 -22.90 4.26
CA ILE A 219 -5.86 -24.18 4.82
C ILE A 219 -6.97 -24.77 3.93
N GLY A 220 -7.97 -23.97 3.56
CA GLY A 220 -9.06 -24.41 2.67
C GLY A 220 -8.58 -24.84 1.29
N ALA A 221 -7.70 -24.06 0.66
CA ALA A 221 -7.10 -24.40 -0.64
C ALA A 221 -6.24 -25.68 -0.56
N SER A 222 -5.49 -25.87 0.53
CA SER A 222 -4.75 -27.10 0.79
C SER A 222 -5.68 -28.31 0.95
N ALA A 223 -6.81 -28.15 1.63
CA ALA A 223 -7.81 -29.19 1.79
C ALA A 223 -8.43 -29.61 0.45
N LEU A 224 -8.76 -28.65 -0.42
CA LEU A 224 -9.27 -28.94 -1.78
C LEU A 224 -8.23 -29.66 -2.65
N LEU A 225 -6.94 -29.29 -2.55
CA LEU A 225 -5.88 -30.03 -3.23
C LEU A 225 -5.72 -31.45 -2.70
N LEU A 226 -5.80 -31.63 -1.38
CA LEU A 226 -5.71 -32.94 -0.74
C LEU A 226 -6.88 -33.83 -1.18
N ASP A 227 -8.10 -33.31 -1.15
CA ASP A 227 -9.30 -33.99 -1.64
C ASP A 227 -9.11 -34.45 -3.10
N GLN A 228 -8.68 -33.54 -3.98
CA GLN A 228 -8.42 -33.86 -5.39
C GLN A 228 -7.32 -34.92 -5.56
N ALA A 229 -6.26 -34.89 -4.74
CA ALA A 229 -5.21 -35.89 -4.77
C ALA A 229 -5.71 -37.27 -4.30
N LEU A 230 -6.66 -37.32 -3.38
CA LEU A 230 -7.29 -38.55 -2.88
C LEU A 230 -8.28 -39.15 -3.89
N PHE A 231 -9.03 -38.31 -4.61
CA PHE A 231 -10.07 -38.70 -5.57
C PHE A 231 -9.61 -38.81 -7.03
N ARG A 232 -8.30 -38.80 -7.31
CA ARG A 232 -7.79 -38.83 -8.70
C ARG A 232 -8.09 -40.17 -9.38
N THR A 233 -9.19 -40.20 -10.14
CA THR A 233 -9.68 -41.33 -10.92
C THR A 233 -8.80 -41.58 -12.14
N GLY A 234 -8.10 -42.72 -12.16
CA GLY A 234 -7.28 -43.09 -13.33
C GLY A 234 -6.32 -44.27 -13.15
N GLY A 235 -6.25 -44.89 -11.98
CA GLY A 235 -5.50 -46.13 -11.79
C GLY A 235 -6.13 -47.03 -10.72
N ASP A 236 -5.76 -48.31 -10.71
CA ASP A 236 -6.29 -49.36 -9.80
C ASP A 236 -5.93 -49.18 -8.31
N ARG A 237 -5.24 -48.08 -7.95
CA ARG A 237 -4.79 -47.79 -6.59
C ARG A 237 -5.58 -46.62 -6.02
N SER A 238 -6.10 -46.79 -4.80
CA SER A 238 -6.75 -45.69 -4.08
C SER A 238 -5.75 -44.55 -3.80
N GLY A 239 -6.19 -43.29 -3.83
CA GLY A 239 -5.34 -42.15 -3.45
C GLY A 239 -4.76 -42.30 -2.03
N PHE A 240 -5.50 -42.99 -1.16
CA PHE A 240 -5.08 -43.37 0.18
C PHE A 240 -3.87 -44.31 0.20
N GLU A 241 -3.83 -45.34 -0.67
CA GLU A 241 -2.66 -46.22 -0.81
C GLU A 241 -1.42 -45.45 -1.26
N ARG A 242 -1.58 -44.45 -2.13
CA ARG A 242 -0.46 -43.62 -2.60
C ARG A 242 0.10 -42.71 -1.51
N VAL A 243 -0.77 -42.13 -0.67
CA VAL A 243 -0.37 -41.33 0.50
C VAL A 243 0.34 -42.23 1.52
N ARG A 244 -0.22 -43.42 1.79
CA ARG A 244 0.37 -44.42 2.68
C ARG A 244 1.76 -44.87 2.20
N ASP A 245 1.92 -45.15 0.91
CA ASP A 245 3.21 -45.49 0.30
C ASP A 245 4.23 -44.34 0.36
N ARG A 246 3.78 -43.08 0.39
CA ARG A 246 4.66 -41.91 0.55
C ARG A 246 5.09 -41.71 2.01
N ILE A 247 4.17 -41.91 2.96
CA ILE A 247 4.44 -41.87 4.40
C ILE A 247 5.37 -43.02 4.81
N ASN A 248 5.11 -44.24 4.32
CA ASN A 248 5.94 -45.42 4.60
C ASN A 248 7.33 -45.33 3.96
N ARG A 249 7.51 -44.52 2.90
CA ARG A 249 8.83 -44.22 2.32
C ARG A 249 9.63 -43.20 3.13
N PHE A 250 9.01 -42.51 4.08
CA PHE A 250 9.67 -41.57 4.99
C PHE A 250 10.37 -42.25 6.18
N ASP A 251 10.56 -43.57 6.12
CA ASP A 251 11.21 -44.32 7.19
C ASP A 251 12.73 -44.41 7.00
N ARG A 252 13.45 -44.39 8.13
CA ARG A 252 14.92 -44.50 8.36
C ARG A 252 15.72 -43.21 8.66
N ARG A 253 15.21 -42.34 9.54
CA ARG A 253 16.05 -41.55 10.47
C ARG A 253 15.46 -41.61 11.89
N PRO A 254 16.27 -41.59 12.96
CA PRO A 254 15.76 -41.65 14.33
C PRO A 254 14.84 -40.44 14.63
N ALA A 255 13.60 -40.72 15.04
CA ALA A 255 12.54 -39.71 15.22
C ALA A 255 12.90 -38.57 16.21
N VAL A 256 13.86 -38.81 17.11
CA VAL A 256 14.27 -37.86 18.15
C VAL A 256 15.07 -36.68 17.56
N GLU A 257 15.98 -36.93 16.62
CA GLU A 257 16.77 -35.86 15.98
C GLU A 257 15.88 -34.96 15.11
N TYR A 258 14.93 -35.55 14.39
CA TYR A 258 13.94 -34.81 13.60
C TYR A 258 13.03 -33.94 14.48
N LEU A 259 12.63 -34.45 15.65
CA LEU A 259 11.82 -33.69 16.60
C LEU A 259 12.59 -32.48 17.16
N ALA A 260 13.87 -32.66 17.51
CA ALA A 260 14.70 -31.57 18.00
C ALA A 260 14.89 -30.46 16.96
N ASP A 261 15.21 -30.83 15.71
CA ASP A 261 15.34 -29.88 14.60
C ASP A 261 14.02 -29.16 14.31
N PHE A 262 12.91 -29.90 14.30
CA PHE A 262 11.58 -29.32 14.11
C PHE A 262 11.24 -28.32 15.23
N VAL A 263 11.45 -28.69 16.49
CA VAL A 263 11.20 -27.81 17.65
C VAL A 263 12.09 -26.58 17.59
N TRP A 264 13.37 -26.72 17.23
CA TRP A 264 14.28 -25.59 17.05
C TRP A 264 13.80 -24.62 15.98
N HIS A 265 13.46 -25.13 14.79
CA HIS A 265 12.98 -24.29 13.69
C HIS A 265 11.61 -23.66 13.96
N LEU A 266 10.74 -24.37 14.67
CA LEU A 266 9.48 -23.82 15.17
C LEU A 266 9.74 -22.70 16.18
N ALA A 267 10.67 -22.88 17.11
CA ALA A 267 11.04 -21.85 18.07
C ALA A 267 11.62 -20.62 17.36
N VAL A 268 12.51 -20.79 16.37
CA VAL A 268 13.04 -19.70 15.56
C VAL A 268 11.92 -18.98 14.81
N ALA A 269 10.98 -19.71 14.20
CA ALA A 269 9.83 -19.13 13.52
C ALA A 269 8.96 -18.30 14.48
N VAL A 270 8.65 -18.84 15.66
CA VAL A 270 7.88 -18.13 16.70
C VAL A 270 8.61 -16.85 17.13
N VAL A 271 9.92 -16.93 17.39
CA VAL A 271 10.74 -15.77 17.76
C VAL A 271 10.74 -14.71 16.65
N LEU A 272 10.90 -15.10 15.39
CA LEU A 272 10.87 -14.16 14.25
C LEU A 272 9.50 -13.50 14.12
N PHE A 273 8.41 -14.27 14.22
CA PHE A 273 7.06 -13.73 14.17
C PHE A 273 6.82 -12.74 15.30
N LEU A 274 7.12 -13.13 16.54
CA LEU A 274 6.97 -12.28 17.72
C LEU A 274 7.87 -11.05 17.68
N ALA A 275 9.10 -11.16 17.19
CA ALA A 275 10.00 -10.01 17.09
C ALA A 275 9.45 -8.94 16.13
N VAL A 276 8.91 -9.36 14.98
CA VAL A 276 8.29 -8.45 14.02
C VAL A 276 7.01 -7.87 14.60
N THR A 277 6.07 -8.70 15.06
CA THR A 277 4.78 -8.20 15.57
C THR A 277 4.94 -7.35 16.81
N LEU A 278 5.76 -7.75 17.78
CA LEU A 278 6.02 -6.95 18.98
C LEU A 278 6.63 -5.60 18.62
N TYR A 279 7.59 -5.53 17.69
CA TYR A 279 8.14 -4.24 17.27
C TYR A 279 7.06 -3.30 16.73
N PHE A 280 6.17 -3.79 15.88
CA PHE A 280 5.18 -2.96 15.20
C PHE A 280 3.95 -2.64 16.07
N TYR A 281 3.51 -3.56 16.93
CA TYR A 281 2.31 -3.36 17.76
C TYR A 281 2.61 -2.74 19.12
N ALA A 282 3.82 -2.91 19.66
CA ALA A 282 4.14 -2.41 20.99
C ALA A 282 4.02 -0.88 21.07
N PRO A 283 3.39 -0.37 22.14
CA PRO A 283 3.24 1.07 22.33
C PRO A 283 4.60 1.75 22.48
N ARG A 284 4.69 3.00 22.02
CA ARG A 284 5.83 3.89 22.24
C ARG A 284 5.32 5.12 22.94
N GLU A 285 5.96 5.44 24.05
CA GLU A 285 5.55 6.53 24.93
C GLU A 285 6.82 7.34 25.25
N PRO A 286 6.84 8.65 24.97
CA PRO A 286 7.95 9.53 25.34
C PRO A 286 8.15 9.64 26.85
N SER A 287 7.08 9.52 27.65
CA SER A 287 7.18 9.55 29.10
C SER A 287 8.01 8.39 29.62
N ALA A 288 9.00 8.69 30.47
CA ALA A 288 9.83 7.67 31.11
C ALA A 288 9.06 6.85 32.17
N GLU A 289 7.92 7.35 32.64
CA GLU A 289 7.10 6.71 33.68
C GLU A 289 6.18 5.61 33.13
N ALA A 290 5.94 5.60 31.83
CA ALA A 290 5.05 4.66 31.19
C ALA A 290 5.80 3.47 30.58
N VAL A 291 5.09 2.35 30.45
CA VAL A 291 5.61 1.15 29.79
C VAL A 291 5.49 1.31 28.28
N GLY A 292 6.63 1.44 27.61
CA GLY A 292 6.76 1.51 26.16
C GLY A 292 7.93 0.68 25.63
N PHE A 293 7.97 0.51 24.30
CA PHE A 293 8.97 -0.33 23.63
C PHE A 293 10.41 0.06 23.99
N TRP A 294 10.74 1.35 23.94
CA TRP A 294 12.10 1.82 24.22
C TRP A 294 12.47 1.72 25.71
N GLN A 295 11.50 1.87 26.61
CA GLN A 295 11.66 1.67 28.04
C GLN A 295 11.98 0.21 28.35
N ALA A 296 11.30 -0.75 27.71
CA ALA A 296 11.60 -2.17 27.88
C ALA A 296 12.96 -2.56 27.29
N VAL A 297 13.39 -1.93 26.19
CA VAL A 297 14.74 -2.11 25.65
C VAL A 297 15.80 -1.60 26.64
N GLY A 298 15.57 -0.45 27.27
CA GLY A 298 16.48 0.10 28.29
C GLY A 298 16.44 -0.63 29.63
N ASN A 299 15.29 -1.19 30.00
CA ASN A 299 15.07 -1.99 31.20
C ASN A 299 14.30 -3.28 30.88
N PRO A 300 15.00 -4.39 30.63
CA PRO A 300 14.38 -5.66 30.26
C PRO A 300 13.40 -6.24 31.28
N ALA A 301 13.40 -5.76 32.53
CA ALA A 301 12.41 -6.18 33.52
C ALA A 301 10.97 -5.77 33.14
N LEU A 302 10.80 -4.78 32.25
CA LEU A 302 9.50 -4.29 31.76
C LEU A 302 8.95 -5.08 30.56
N PHE A 303 9.69 -6.04 29.99
CA PHE A 303 9.21 -6.83 28.85
C PHE A 303 7.90 -7.60 29.12
N PRO A 304 7.68 -8.22 30.30
CA PRO A 304 6.41 -8.87 30.60
C PRO A 304 5.22 -7.90 30.55
N ASP A 305 5.36 -6.71 31.12
CA ASP A 305 4.30 -5.69 31.14
C ASP A 305 4.04 -5.13 29.75
N LEU A 306 5.10 -4.86 28.98
CA LEU A 306 5.00 -4.43 27.58
C LEU A 306 4.28 -5.48 26.74
N PHE A 307 4.66 -6.74 26.88
CA PHE A 307 4.07 -7.85 26.14
C PHE A 307 2.59 -8.02 26.51
N GLY A 308 2.24 -7.96 27.80
CA GLY A 308 0.86 -8.00 28.27
C GLY A 308 0.00 -6.91 27.64
N ARG A 309 0.44 -5.65 27.74
CA ARG A 309 -0.28 -4.52 27.13
C ARG A 309 -0.42 -4.65 25.62
N THR A 310 0.66 -5.03 24.93
CA THR A 310 0.62 -5.23 23.48
C THR A 310 -0.36 -6.35 23.09
N LEU A 311 -0.38 -7.44 23.86
CA LEU A 311 -1.30 -8.56 23.63
C LEU A 311 -2.76 -8.14 23.86
N ASP A 312 -3.03 -7.37 24.92
CA ASP A 312 -4.36 -6.84 25.20
C ASP A 312 -4.89 -5.98 24.04
N ASP A 313 -4.08 -5.02 23.57
CA ASP A 313 -4.43 -4.16 22.44
C ASP A 313 -4.70 -4.98 21.15
N VAL A 314 -3.87 -5.99 20.89
CA VAL A 314 -4.03 -6.90 19.73
C VAL A 314 -5.31 -7.72 19.86
N VAL A 315 -5.58 -8.32 21.03
CA VAL A 315 -6.77 -9.13 21.28
C VAL A 315 -8.04 -8.29 21.17
N GLU A 316 -8.05 -7.07 21.72
CA GLU A 316 -9.17 -6.14 21.58
C GLU A 316 -9.40 -5.78 20.11
N GLY A 317 -8.35 -5.42 19.37
CA GLY A 317 -8.45 -5.07 17.96
C GLY A 317 -8.96 -6.21 17.08
N TYR A 318 -8.49 -7.44 17.32
CA TYR A 318 -8.99 -8.62 16.61
C TYR A 318 -10.44 -8.95 16.98
N SER A 319 -10.82 -8.79 18.26
CA SER A 319 -12.19 -9.00 18.72
C SER A 319 -13.14 -7.98 18.09
N TYR A 320 -12.73 -6.71 17.96
CA TYR A 320 -13.47 -5.69 17.22
C TYR A 320 -13.61 -6.06 15.74
N TRP A 321 -12.52 -6.43 15.07
CA TRP A 321 -12.53 -6.72 13.63
C TRP A 321 -13.40 -7.94 13.29
N PHE A 322 -13.28 -9.04 14.03
CA PHE A 322 -14.13 -10.22 13.85
C PHE A 322 -15.56 -10.02 14.38
N GLY A 323 -15.75 -9.12 15.35
CA GLY A 323 -17.07 -8.77 15.88
C GLY A 323 -17.88 -7.89 14.93
N GLY A 324 -17.22 -6.96 14.22
CA GLY A 324 -17.88 -6.02 13.30
C GLY A 324 -18.56 -6.68 12.10
N THR A 325 -18.21 -7.93 11.77
CA THR A 325 -18.84 -8.68 10.66
C THR A 325 -20.29 -9.09 10.93
N THR A 326 -20.84 -8.82 12.13
CA THR A 326 -22.24 -9.13 12.48
C THR A 326 -23.22 -7.99 12.23
N ASP A 327 -22.75 -6.77 11.96
CA ASP A 327 -23.62 -5.63 11.67
C ASP A 327 -24.04 -5.60 10.20
N ALA A 328 -25.32 -5.34 9.94
CA ALA A 328 -25.84 -5.27 8.58
C ALA A 328 -25.34 -3.98 7.88
N GLY A 329 -24.28 -4.13 7.08
CA GLY A 329 -23.69 -3.06 6.28
C GLY A 329 -24.57 -2.59 5.12
N CYS A 330 -24.08 -1.63 4.32
CA CYS A 330 -24.80 -1.08 3.16
C CYS A 330 -26.19 -0.47 3.47
N ARG A 331 -26.46 -0.09 4.73
CA ARG A 331 -27.79 0.36 5.21
C ARG A 331 -28.88 -0.70 4.97
N LYS A 332 -28.55 -1.98 5.15
CA LYS A 332 -29.49 -3.10 5.06
C LYS A 332 -29.85 -3.60 6.46
N GLU A 333 -30.98 -4.28 6.57
CA GLU A 333 -31.49 -4.78 7.87
C GLU A 333 -31.04 -6.21 8.17
N ASN A 334 -30.49 -6.93 7.18
CA ASN A 334 -30.03 -8.31 7.34
C ASN A 334 -28.69 -8.56 6.63
N ILE A 335 -27.97 -9.58 7.13
CA ILE A 335 -26.62 -9.94 6.68
C ILE A 335 -26.59 -10.40 5.22
N ILE A 336 -27.65 -11.06 4.73
CA ILE A 336 -27.68 -11.58 3.35
C ILE A 336 -27.76 -10.43 2.36
N ASP A 337 -28.66 -9.46 2.58
CA ASP A 337 -28.78 -8.29 1.72
C ASP A 337 -27.56 -7.39 1.79
N ALA A 338 -26.93 -7.27 2.97
CA ALA A 338 -25.66 -6.58 3.13
C ALA A 338 -24.55 -7.27 2.32
N TYR A 339 -24.43 -8.60 2.44
CA TYR A 339 -23.49 -9.40 1.65
C TYR A 339 -23.72 -9.24 0.14
N LEU A 340 -24.96 -9.34 -0.33
CA LEU A 340 -25.28 -9.18 -1.76
C LEU A 340 -24.98 -7.76 -2.25
N CYS A 341 -25.17 -6.74 -1.42
CA CYS A 341 -24.75 -5.37 -1.72
C CYS A 341 -23.24 -5.28 -1.93
N PHE A 342 -22.45 -5.78 -0.98
CA PHE A 342 -20.99 -5.75 -1.04
C PHE A 342 -20.45 -6.60 -2.19
N LEU A 343 -20.98 -7.81 -2.40
CA LEU A 343 -20.61 -8.66 -3.51
C LEU A 343 -20.95 -7.99 -4.84
N GLY A 344 -22.12 -7.35 -4.95
CA GLY A 344 -22.51 -6.61 -6.15
C GLY A 344 -21.51 -5.52 -6.52
N GLN A 345 -21.13 -4.70 -5.55
CA GLN A 345 -20.13 -3.65 -5.74
C GLN A 345 -18.74 -4.18 -6.07
N GLU A 346 -18.30 -5.26 -5.39
CA GLU A 346 -17.02 -5.91 -5.72
C GLU A 346 -17.03 -6.42 -7.16
N LEU A 347 -18.10 -7.09 -7.59
CA LEU A 347 -18.22 -7.62 -8.94
C LEU A 347 -18.29 -6.51 -10.00
N GLN A 348 -18.92 -5.36 -9.70
CA GLN A 348 -18.92 -4.19 -10.58
C GLN A 348 -17.51 -3.63 -10.75
N ALA A 349 -16.77 -3.45 -9.65
CA ALA A 349 -15.38 -3.00 -9.71
C ALA A 349 -14.46 -3.99 -10.43
N ILE A 350 -14.64 -5.29 -10.22
CA ILE A 350 -13.93 -6.34 -10.97
C ILE A 350 -14.29 -6.24 -12.46
N ALA A 351 -15.56 -6.08 -12.81
CA ALA A 351 -16.01 -5.96 -14.19
C ALA A 351 -15.43 -4.72 -14.89
N GLN A 352 -15.34 -3.58 -14.19
CA GLN A 352 -14.81 -2.33 -14.75
C GLN A 352 -13.28 -2.34 -14.86
N ALA A 353 -12.56 -2.89 -13.87
CA ALA A 353 -11.12 -2.67 -13.73
C ALA A 353 -10.24 -3.93 -13.63
N ALA A 354 -10.84 -5.13 -13.59
CA ALA A 354 -10.09 -6.38 -13.46
C ALA A 354 -10.65 -7.58 -14.25
N PHE A 355 -11.59 -7.36 -15.16
CA PHE A 355 -12.27 -8.43 -15.88
C PHE A 355 -11.28 -9.32 -16.65
N ALA A 356 -10.32 -8.71 -17.36
CA ALA A 356 -9.30 -9.44 -18.11
C ALA A 356 -8.49 -10.40 -17.23
N LEU A 357 -8.14 -9.99 -16.01
CA LEU A 357 -7.39 -10.82 -15.05
C LEU A 357 -8.24 -12.01 -14.62
N VAL A 358 -9.48 -11.77 -14.16
CA VAL A 358 -10.38 -12.84 -13.66
C VAL A 358 -10.76 -13.81 -14.79
N ALA A 359 -11.05 -13.29 -15.99
CA ALA A 359 -11.37 -14.12 -17.15
C ALA A 359 -10.18 -15.00 -17.56
N MET A 360 -8.96 -14.44 -17.61
CA MET A 360 -7.76 -15.24 -17.89
C MET A 360 -7.44 -16.22 -16.75
N ALA A 361 -7.73 -15.86 -15.50
CA ALA A 361 -7.58 -16.78 -14.38
C ALA A 361 -8.53 -17.97 -14.49
N LEU A 362 -9.77 -17.74 -14.91
CA LEU A 362 -10.73 -18.81 -15.19
C LEU A 362 -10.24 -19.70 -16.33
N VAL A 363 -9.78 -19.12 -17.45
CA VAL A 363 -9.21 -19.88 -18.58
C VAL A 363 -8.02 -20.72 -18.13
N GLY A 364 -7.07 -20.12 -17.40
CA GLY A 364 -5.90 -20.82 -16.88
C GLY A 364 -6.24 -21.93 -15.90
N PHE A 365 -7.20 -21.68 -14.99
CA PHE A 365 -7.71 -22.69 -14.07
C PHE A 365 -8.36 -23.86 -14.81
N LEU A 366 -9.25 -23.60 -15.76
CA LEU A 366 -9.93 -24.65 -16.54
C LEU A 366 -8.93 -25.46 -17.39
N ALA A 367 -7.97 -24.78 -18.03
CA ALA A 367 -6.94 -25.42 -18.81
C ALA A 367 -6.03 -26.30 -17.96
N GLU A 368 -5.66 -25.84 -16.75
CA GLU A 368 -4.89 -26.65 -15.81
C GLU A 368 -5.71 -27.83 -15.30
N ARG A 369 -6.95 -27.58 -14.87
CA ARG A 369 -7.81 -28.56 -14.20
C ARG A 369 -8.28 -29.67 -15.14
N TYR A 370 -8.59 -29.34 -16.38
CA TYR A 370 -9.22 -30.26 -17.34
C TYR A 370 -8.35 -30.55 -18.57
N GLY A 371 -7.38 -29.68 -18.89
CA GLY A 371 -6.54 -29.81 -20.07
C GLY A 371 -5.21 -30.55 -19.85
N ARG A 372 -4.75 -30.70 -18.58
CA ARG A 372 -3.48 -31.36 -18.25
C ARG A 372 -3.69 -32.70 -17.53
N ALA A 373 -2.97 -33.72 -17.99
CA ALA A 373 -2.93 -35.03 -17.32
C ALA A 373 -2.25 -34.98 -15.94
N ASN A 374 -1.26 -34.10 -15.79
CA ASN A 374 -0.58 -33.82 -14.53
C ASN A 374 -0.76 -32.35 -14.20
N GLN A 375 -1.70 -32.09 -13.29
CA GLN A 375 -2.01 -30.75 -12.80
C GLN A 375 -0.89 -30.22 -11.90
N ARG A 376 -0.65 -28.91 -12.00
CA ARG A 376 0.24 -28.15 -11.15
C ARG A 376 -0.55 -27.60 -9.96
N ASN A 377 -0.22 -28.12 -8.78
CA ASN A 377 -0.92 -27.76 -7.55
C ASN A 377 -0.85 -26.26 -7.24
N VAL A 378 0.24 -25.58 -7.57
CA VAL A 378 0.40 -24.13 -7.32
C VAL A 378 -0.65 -23.30 -8.09
N VAL A 379 -0.93 -23.66 -9.36
CA VAL A 379 -1.95 -22.98 -10.17
C VAL A 379 -3.33 -23.17 -9.57
N LEU A 380 -3.68 -24.41 -9.20
CA LEU A 380 -4.97 -24.74 -8.61
C LEU A 380 -5.14 -24.11 -7.22
N PHE A 381 -4.09 -24.11 -6.39
CA PHE A 381 -4.09 -23.47 -5.08
C PHE A 381 -4.43 -21.98 -5.18
N CYS A 382 -3.72 -21.26 -6.05
CA CYS A 382 -3.94 -19.82 -6.24
C CYS A 382 -5.29 -19.52 -6.88
N ALA A 383 -5.80 -20.41 -7.75
CA ALA A 383 -7.17 -20.31 -8.24
C ALA A 383 -8.20 -20.47 -7.12
N TYR A 384 -8.06 -21.48 -6.25
CA TYR A 384 -8.97 -21.68 -5.10
C TYR A 384 -8.92 -20.51 -4.13
N TRP A 385 -7.71 -20.07 -3.78
CA TRP A 385 -7.51 -18.90 -2.94
C TRP A 385 -8.23 -17.68 -3.54
N GLY A 386 -7.94 -17.37 -4.80
CA GLY A 386 -8.52 -16.23 -5.48
C GLY A 386 -10.04 -16.28 -5.63
N PHE A 387 -10.59 -17.36 -6.17
CA PHE A 387 -12.03 -17.47 -6.42
C PHE A 387 -12.86 -17.51 -5.13
N VAL A 388 -12.38 -18.21 -4.09
CA VAL A 388 -13.05 -18.18 -2.78
C VAL A 388 -12.98 -16.77 -2.19
N SER A 389 -11.89 -16.04 -2.41
CA SER A 389 -11.76 -14.67 -1.89
C SER A 389 -12.79 -13.70 -2.50
N ILE A 390 -13.13 -13.83 -3.79
CA ILE A 390 -14.20 -13.03 -4.44
C ILE A 390 -15.55 -13.21 -3.71
N LEU A 391 -15.83 -14.42 -3.22
CA LEU A 391 -17.08 -14.74 -2.54
C LEU A 391 -17.01 -14.51 -1.02
N GLY A 392 -15.84 -14.73 -0.42
CA GLY A 392 -15.68 -14.76 1.02
C GLY A 392 -15.45 -13.38 1.64
N TYR A 393 -14.69 -12.51 0.97
CA TYR A 393 -14.35 -11.20 1.53
C TYR A 393 -15.56 -10.26 1.67
N PRO A 394 -16.56 -10.23 0.76
CA PRO A 394 -17.79 -9.47 0.97
C PRO A 394 -18.57 -9.84 2.23
N LEU A 395 -18.38 -11.05 2.79
CA LEU A 395 -19.03 -11.44 4.06
C LEU A 395 -18.41 -10.75 5.28
N GLY A 396 -17.14 -10.33 5.17
CA GLY A 396 -16.37 -9.80 6.30
C GLY A 396 -16.08 -8.31 6.22
N THR A 397 -16.68 -7.59 5.27
CA THR A 397 -16.49 -6.15 5.11
C THR A 397 -17.63 -5.39 5.80
N ASP A 398 -17.29 -4.31 6.47
CA ASP A 398 -18.21 -3.39 7.15
C ASP A 398 -18.55 -2.17 6.28
N ILE A 399 -17.72 -1.90 5.27
CA ILE A 399 -17.84 -0.75 4.37
C ILE A 399 -17.88 -1.22 2.93
N ALA A 400 -18.75 -0.59 2.14
CA ALA A 400 -18.83 -0.71 0.69
C ALA A 400 -17.54 -0.18 0.04
N ASN A 401 -16.75 -1.05 -0.60
CA ASN A 401 -15.49 -0.66 -1.22
C ASN A 401 -15.00 -1.69 -2.26
N ALA A 402 -14.15 -1.24 -3.18
CA ALA A 402 -13.53 -2.11 -4.19
C ALA A 402 -12.10 -2.57 -3.87
N TRP A 403 -11.44 -2.04 -2.83
CA TRP A 403 -10.09 -2.48 -2.45
C TRP A 403 -10.06 -3.92 -1.95
N ILE A 404 -11.20 -4.45 -1.53
CA ILE A 404 -11.28 -5.81 -1.03
C ILE A 404 -11.01 -6.85 -2.13
N ALA A 405 -11.28 -6.52 -3.41
CA ALA A 405 -10.97 -7.37 -4.56
C ALA A 405 -9.46 -7.65 -4.69
N VAL A 406 -8.59 -6.79 -4.14
CA VAL A 406 -7.13 -6.98 -4.14
C VAL A 406 -6.74 -8.33 -3.51
N ASN A 407 -7.44 -8.74 -2.45
CA ASN A 407 -7.15 -10.00 -1.75
C ASN A 407 -7.41 -11.24 -2.64
N ALA A 408 -8.29 -11.12 -3.64
CA ALA A 408 -8.57 -12.14 -4.64
C ALA A 408 -7.67 -12.02 -5.89
N LEU A 409 -7.44 -10.80 -6.37
CA LEU A 409 -6.79 -10.57 -7.66
C LEU A 409 -5.29 -10.86 -7.64
N VAL A 410 -4.61 -10.61 -6.52
CA VAL A 410 -3.17 -10.92 -6.36
C VAL A 410 -2.88 -12.41 -6.59
N PRO A 411 -3.52 -13.36 -5.88
CA PRO A 411 -3.30 -14.78 -6.15
C PRO A 411 -3.85 -15.21 -7.53
N LEU A 412 -4.96 -14.65 -8.02
CA LEU A 412 -5.47 -14.96 -9.37
C LEU A 412 -4.52 -14.56 -10.50
N ALA A 413 -3.53 -13.69 -10.26
CA ALA A 413 -2.55 -13.33 -11.27
C ALA A 413 -1.76 -14.54 -11.80
N LEU A 414 -1.49 -15.57 -10.98
CA LEU A 414 -0.81 -16.79 -11.45
C LEU A 414 -1.62 -17.60 -12.46
N PRO A 415 -2.86 -18.06 -12.15
CA PRO A 415 -3.70 -18.71 -13.15
C PRO A 415 -4.02 -17.78 -14.33
N ALA A 416 -4.12 -16.45 -14.12
CA ALA A 416 -4.28 -15.50 -15.22
C ALA A 416 -3.08 -15.50 -16.17
N GLY A 417 -1.86 -15.59 -15.62
CA GLY A 417 -0.64 -15.78 -16.40
C GLY A 417 -0.66 -17.05 -17.27
N VAL A 418 -1.18 -18.16 -16.73
CA VAL A 418 -1.40 -19.41 -17.48
C VAL A 418 -2.41 -19.19 -18.61
N GLY A 419 -3.55 -18.58 -18.32
CA GLY A 419 -4.58 -18.30 -19.33
C GLY A 419 -4.06 -17.40 -20.46
N LEU A 420 -3.34 -16.33 -20.12
CA LEU A 420 -2.76 -15.41 -21.10
C LEU A 420 -1.67 -16.08 -21.94
N ALA A 421 -0.80 -16.90 -21.34
CA ALA A 421 0.21 -17.64 -22.09
C ALA A 421 -0.41 -18.58 -23.12
N LEU A 422 -1.51 -19.27 -22.77
CA LEU A 422 -2.23 -20.14 -23.70
C LEU A 422 -2.81 -19.41 -24.91
N VAL A 423 -3.21 -18.15 -24.74
CA VAL A 423 -3.67 -17.28 -25.85
C VAL A 423 -2.46 -16.85 -26.68
N VAL A 424 -1.40 -16.37 -26.05
CA VAL A 424 -0.18 -15.91 -26.75
C VAL A 424 0.48 -17.03 -27.56
N ASP A 425 0.58 -18.23 -27.00
CA ASP A 425 1.21 -19.37 -27.66
C ASP A 425 0.36 -19.85 -28.85
N ARG A 426 -0.98 -19.85 -28.74
CA ARG A 426 -1.86 -20.09 -29.89
C ARG A 426 -1.69 -19.05 -31.00
N ALA A 427 -1.46 -17.79 -30.65
CA ALA A 427 -1.18 -16.75 -31.63
C ALA A 427 0.12 -17.05 -32.38
N ARG A 428 1.19 -17.41 -31.64
CA ARG A 428 2.50 -17.74 -32.22
C ARG A 428 2.43 -18.96 -33.13
N ASP A 429 1.74 -20.01 -32.72
CA ASP A 429 1.61 -21.24 -33.52
C ASP A 429 0.82 -21.00 -34.81
N SER A 430 -0.12 -20.06 -34.79
CA SER A 430 -0.98 -19.74 -35.95
C SER A 430 -0.30 -18.84 -36.99
N LEU A 431 0.84 -18.21 -36.66
CA LEU A 431 1.55 -17.23 -37.53
C LEU A 431 1.83 -17.73 -38.95
N HIS A 432 2.10 -19.03 -39.12
CA HIS A 432 2.51 -19.61 -40.40
C HIS A 432 1.52 -20.64 -40.96
N GLY A 433 0.38 -20.88 -40.28
CA GLY A 433 -0.51 -22.00 -40.59
C GLY A 433 -1.99 -21.65 -40.77
N ASP A 434 -2.50 -20.65 -40.05
CA ASP A 434 -3.93 -20.29 -40.08
C ASP A 434 -4.11 -18.80 -39.79
N SER A 435 -4.28 -18.01 -40.86
CA SER A 435 -4.43 -16.55 -40.77
C SER A 435 -5.69 -16.12 -40.01
N VAL A 436 -6.75 -16.93 -40.04
CA VAL A 436 -8.00 -16.64 -39.31
C VAL A 436 -7.79 -16.83 -37.81
N ARG A 437 -7.21 -17.95 -37.38
CA ARG A 437 -6.87 -18.17 -35.96
C ARG A 437 -5.88 -17.15 -35.44
N PHE A 438 -4.88 -16.79 -36.24
CA PHE A 438 -3.93 -15.74 -35.90
C PHE A 438 -4.66 -14.41 -35.68
N GLY A 439 -5.50 -14.00 -36.64
CA GLY A 439 -6.29 -12.76 -36.57
C GLY A 439 -7.19 -12.70 -35.34
N VAL A 440 -7.92 -13.77 -35.03
CA VAL A 440 -8.78 -13.87 -33.83
C VAL A 440 -7.95 -13.73 -32.55
N THR A 441 -6.81 -14.39 -32.47
CA THR A 441 -5.98 -14.38 -31.26
C THR A 441 -5.34 -13.01 -31.02
N VAL A 442 -4.83 -12.37 -32.08
CA VAL A 442 -4.32 -10.98 -32.01
C VAL A 442 -5.44 -10.02 -31.61
N PHE A 443 -6.63 -10.18 -32.17
CA PHE A 443 -7.79 -9.37 -31.80
C PHE A 443 -8.13 -9.50 -30.31
N VAL A 444 -8.12 -10.72 -29.74
CA VAL A 444 -8.33 -10.93 -28.30
C VAL A 444 -7.25 -10.24 -27.46
N LEU A 445 -5.98 -10.30 -27.86
CA LEU A 445 -4.89 -9.60 -27.15
C LEU A 445 -5.06 -8.08 -27.20
N LEU A 446 -5.47 -7.54 -28.36
CA LEU A 446 -5.78 -6.11 -28.51
C LEU A 446 -6.99 -5.70 -27.68
N LEU A 447 -8.02 -6.54 -27.58
CA LEU A 447 -9.17 -6.29 -26.71
C LEU A 447 -8.76 -6.25 -25.24
N ILE A 448 -7.93 -7.19 -24.78
CA ILE A 448 -7.41 -7.20 -23.40
C ILE A 448 -6.61 -5.92 -23.13
N ALA A 449 -5.67 -5.59 -24.01
CA ALA A 449 -4.83 -4.39 -23.85
C ALA A 449 -5.64 -3.09 -23.93
N GLY A 450 -6.59 -3.01 -24.86
CA GLY A 450 -7.49 -1.86 -25.03
C GLY A 450 -8.41 -1.66 -23.83
N TYR A 451 -9.07 -2.73 -23.36
CA TYR A 451 -9.89 -2.69 -22.14
C TYR A 451 -9.07 -2.25 -20.93
N MET A 452 -7.91 -2.87 -20.70
CA MET A 452 -7.06 -2.50 -19.56
C MET A 452 -6.53 -1.05 -19.68
N GLY A 453 -6.19 -0.61 -20.90
CA GLY A 453 -5.73 0.75 -21.15
C GLY A 453 -6.81 1.80 -20.89
N LEU A 454 -8.04 1.56 -21.36
CA LEU A 454 -9.19 2.43 -21.09
C LEU A 454 -9.54 2.46 -19.60
N ALA A 455 -9.70 1.30 -18.98
CA ALA A 455 -9.98 1.21 -17.54
C ALA A 455 -8.88 1.84 -16.67
N MET A 456 -7.61 1.78 -17.11
CA MET A 456 -6.50 2.49 -16.46
C MET A 456 -6.63 4.01 -16.62
N ALA A 457 -6.84 4.50 -17.85
CA ALA A 457 -6.90 5.92 -18.13
C ALA A 457 -8.08 6.59 -17.40
N GLU A 458 -9.29 6.05 -17.57
CA GLU A 458 -10.52 6.58 -16.99
C GLU A 458 -10.53 6.36 -15.48
N GLY A 459 -10.39 5.12 -15.03
CA GLY A 459 -10.56 4.75 -13.62
C GLY A 459 -9.45 5.20 -12.68
N VAL A 460 -8.22 5.44 -13.18
CA VAL A 460 -7.06 5.75 -12.32
C VAL A 460 -6.58 7.19 -12.45
N TYR A 461 -6.68 7.82 -13.62
CA TYR A 461 -6.06 9.13 -13.86
C TYR A 461 -7.04 10.24 -14.20
N LEU A 462 -8.01 10.00 -15.07
CA LEU A 462 -8.88 11.05 -15.59
C LEU A 462 -10.04 11.34 -14.63
N ASP A 463 -10.73 10.30 -14.16
CA ASP A 463 -11.93 10.45 -13.34
C ASP A 463 -11.83 9.75 -11.96
N PRO A 464 -10.78 10.02 -11.16
CA PRO A 464 -10.48 9.25 -9.95
C PRO A 464 -11.35 9.60 -8.74
N ALA A 465 -12.37 10.43 -8.93
CA ALA A 465 -13.36 10.82 -7.93
C ALA A 465 -14.80 10.82 -8.48
N SER A 466 -15.03 10.34 -9.71
CA SER A 466 -16.37 10.27 -10.32
C SER A 466 -17.24 9.20 -9.66
N GLU A 467 -18.56 9.44 -9.60
CA GLU A 467 -19.54 8.45 -9.16
C GLU A 467 -19.64 7.23 -10.09
N GLU A 468 -19.28 7.38 -11.36
CA GLU A 468 -19.29 6.29 -12.35
C GLU A 468 -18.05 5.38 -12.25
N ASN A 469 -17.10 5.75 -11.40
CA ASN A 469 -15.88 4.99 -11.17
C ASN A 469 -16.06 4.05 -9.98
N GLU A 470 -16.28 2.77 -10.25
CA GLU A 470 -16.52 1.73 -9.23
C GLU A 470 -15.29 1.46 -8.34
N LEU A 471 -14.11 2.02 -8.68
CA LEU A 471 -12.93 2.00 -7.80
C LEU A 471 -13.00 3.06 -6.69
N VAL A 472 -13.85 4.07 -6.84
CA VAL A 472 -14.00 5.18 -5.91
C VAL A 472 -14.95 4.80 -4.80
N GLN A 473 -14.52 5.05 -3.56
CA GLN A 473 -15.36 4.91 -2.39
C GLN A 473 -15.93 6.27 -1.99
N TYR A 474 -17.15 6.28 -1.44
CA TYR A 474 -17.92 7.47 -1.08
C TYR A 474 -17.15 8.58 -0.34
N ALA A 475 -16.12 8.24 0.44
CA ALA A 475 -15.32 9.17 1.22
C ALA A 475 -14.12 9.75 0.45
N GLN A 476 -14.04 9.56 -0.87
CA GLN A 476 -13.13 10.29 -1.74
C GLN A 476 -13.73 11.68 -2.04
N PRO A 477 -13.06 12.79 -1.70
CA PRO A 477 -13.51 14.12 -2.12
C PRO A 477 -13.68 14.23 -3.63
N ALA A 478 -14.79 14.84 -4.07
CA ALA A 478 -15.12 15.02 -5.49
C ALA A 478 -14.29 16.14 -6.13
N ASP A 479 -14.00 17.19 -5.36
CA ASP A 479 -13.29 18.38 -5.84
C ASP A 479 -11.90 18.49 -5.20
N ASP A 480 -10.99 19.18 -5.90
CA ASP A 480 -9.68 19.53 -5.35
C ASP A 480 -9.74 20.82 -4.55
N PHE A 481 -9.95 20.70 -3.23
CA PHE A 481 -9.98 21.83 -2.30
C PHE A 481 -8.59 22.32 -1.86
N ARG A 482 -7.50 21.67 -2.29
CA ARG A 482 -6.14 22.04 -1.84
C ARG A 482 -5.72 23.46 -2.23
N PRO A 483 -6.14 24.03 -3.38
CA PRO A 483 -5.90 25.45 -3.67
C PRO A 483 -6.48 26.36 -2.58
N ALA A 484 -7.71 26.13 -2.11
CA ALA A 484 -8.31 26.89 -1.01
C ALA A 484 -7.54 26.72 0.32
N MET A 485 -6.95 25.55 0.55
CA MET A 485 -6.12 25.27 1.73
C MET A 485 -4.69 25.82 1.62
N SER A 486 -4.27 26.34 0.46
CA SER A 486 -2.87 26.74 0.25
C SER A 486 -2.45 27.95 1.09
N VAL A 487 -3.41 28.81 1.48
CA VAL A 487 -3.20 29.93 2.41
C VAL A 487 -2.58 29.45 3.72
N LEU A 488 -2.97 28.27 4.21
CA LEU A 488 -2.43 27.68 5.44
C LEU A 488 -0.99 27.26 5.28
N ARG A 489 -0.68 26.56 4.18
CA ARG A 489 0.69 26.13 3.87
C ARG A 489 1.64 27.33 3.78
N ASP A 490 1.15 28.43 3.22
CA ASP A 490 1.98 29.59 2.89
C ASP A 490 2.07 30.61 4.05
N HIS A 491 1.10 30.64 4.96
CA HIS A 491 1.02 31.68 6.01
C HIS A 491 0.81 31.20 7.45
N ALA A 492 0.42 29.94 7.71
CA ALA A 492 0.12 29.48 9.09
C ALA A 492 1.33 29.57 10.03
N ALA A 493 2.55 29.43 9.52
CA ALA A 493 3.77 29.52 10.34
C ALA A 493 4.02 30.92 10.92
N ASP A 494 3.53 31.97 10.26
CA ASP A 494 3.72 33.38 10.65
C ASP A 494 2.44 34.01 11.22
N HIS A 495 1.35 33.25 11.27
CA HIS A 495 0.06 33.71 11.74
C HIS A 495 -0.10 33.41 13.24
N GLU A 496 -0.59 34.40 14.00
CA GLU A 496 -0.85 34.23 15.43
C GLU A 496 -2.33 33.92 15.67
N GLY A 497 -2.61 32.79 16.33
CA GLY A 497 -3.97 32.44 16.75
C GLY A 497 -4.55 31.26 15.96
N THR A 498 -5.84 31.34 15.65
CA THR A 498 -6.57 30.27 14.94
C THR A 498 -6.35 30.43 13.44
N ASP A 499 -5.67 29.49 12.78
CA ASP A 499 -5.48 29.54 11.32
C ASP A 499 -6.72 29.05 10.56
N VAL A 500 -7.40 28.04 11.11
CA VAL A 500 -8.59 27.44 10.49
C VAL A 500 -9.76 27.42 11.46
N LEU A 501 -10.88 28.02 11.06
CA LEU A 501 -12.11 27.99 11.82
C LEU A 501 -13.14 27.07 11.16
N VAL A 502 -13.51 25.98 11.83
CA VAL A 502 -14.57 25.05 11.39
C VAL A 502 -15.90 25.48 11.97
N VAL A 503 -16.85 25.88 11.12
CA VAL A 503 -18.13 26.45 11.55
C VAL A 503 -19.32 25.55 11.23
N GLY A 504 -20.24 25.44 12.18
CA GLY A 504 -21.57 24.86 11.99
C GLY A 504 -21.78 23.54 12.73
N SER A 505 -22.97 23.38 13.31
CA SER A 505 -23.33 22.26 14.18
C SER A 505 -23.24 20.86 13.54
N SER A 506 -23.22 20.75 12.21
CA SER A 506 -22.96 19.47 11.54
C SER A 506 -21.47 19.10 11.48
N TYR A 507 -20.58 20.07 11.62
CA TYR A 507 -19.12 19.88 11.61
C TYR A 507 -18.51 19.97 13.00
N VAL A 508 -19.23 20.53 13.97
CA VAL A 508 -18.77 20.70 15.36
C VAL A 508 -19.51 19.74 16.27
N ARG A 509 -18.77 19.06 17.16
CA ARG A 509 -19.32 18.12 18.14
C ARG A 509 -19.82 18.87 19.37
N ASP A 510 -20.91 18.39 19.96
CA ASP A 510 -21.42 18.90 21.25
C ASP A 510 -20.41 18.74 22.39
N SER A 511 -19.55 17.73 22.30
CA SER A 511 -18.48 17.47 23.26
C SER A 511 -17.17 17.20 22.51
N PRO A 512 -16.14 18.04 22.70
CA PRO A 512 -14.82 17.81 22.14
C PRO A 512 -14.26 16.45 22.53
N ARG A 513 -13.47 15.86 21.64
CA ARG A 513 -12.75 14.60 21.91
C ARG A 513 -11.71 14.84 23.02
N SER A 514 -11.46 13.84 23.86
CA SER A 514 -10.45 13.94 24.94
C SER A 514 -9.01 13.98 24.41
N GLY A 515 -8.77 13.42 23.23
CA GLY A 515 -7.47 13.44 22.55
C GLY A 515 -7.57 12.98 21.08
N GLY A 516 -6.42 12.95 20.41
CA GLY A 516 -6.28 12.53 19.02
C GLY A 516 -6.40 13.68 18.02
N ILE A 517 -6.94 13.38 16.83
CA ILE A 517 -6.92 14.26 15.65
C ILE A 517 -7.45 15.68 15.97
N GLU A 518 -6.63 16.71 15.76
CA GLU A 518 -7.04 18.11 15.95
C GLU A 518 -7.77 18.68 14.72
N PRO A 519 -8.65 19.70 14.88
CA PRO A 519 -9.11 20.23 16.16
C PRO A 519 -10.11 19.26 16.82
N ARG A 520 -9.96 19.00 18.14
CA ARG A 520 -10.77 18.02 18.88
C ARG A 520 -12.28 18.29 18.87
N CYS A 521 -12.68 19.54 18.69
CA CYS A 521 -14.07 19.97 18.56
C CYS A 521 -14.72 19.53 17.25
N SER A 522 -13.95 19.21 16.20
CA SER A 522 -14.48 18.82 14.89
C SER A 522 -15.06 17.40 14.87
N SER A 523 -16.12 17.21 14.08
CA SER A 523 -16.69 15.92 13.71
C SER A 523 -15.90 15.33 12.54
N ILE A 524 -14.93 14.45 12.85
CA ILE A 524 -14.11 13.78 11.84
C ILE A 524 -14.94 13.00 10.79
N GLY A 525 -16.14 12.53 11.14
CA GLY A 525 -17.03 11.84 10.22
C GLY A 525 -17.52 12.73 9.08
N ASP A 526 -17.54 14.04 9.28
CA ASP A 526 -18.10 15.02 8.35
C ASP A 526 -17.01 15.92 7.73
N THR A 527 -15.87 16.07 8.42
CA THR A 527 -14.82 17.05 8.09
C THR A 527 -13.49 16.45 7.66
N LEU A 528 -13.30 15.12 7.74
CA LEU A 528 -12.18 14.51 7.03
C LEU A 528 -12.26 14.87 5.52
N PRO A 529 -11.15 14.89 4.78
CA PRO A 529 -9.78 14.70 5.21
C PRO A 529 -9.10 16.01 5.65
N LEU A 530 -9.84 17.08 5.99
CA LEU A 530 -9.26 18.41 6.25
C LEU A 530 -8.16 18.40 7.31
N GLN A 531 -8.31 17.59 8.36
CA GLN A 531 -7.34 17.50 9.45
C GLN A 531 -5.97 17.02 8.99
N TRP A 532 -5.90 16.20 7.94
CA TRP A 532 -4.61 15.82 7.35
C TRP A 532 -3.87 17.05 6.82
N TYR A 533 -4.59 17.95 6.13
CA TYR A 533 -4.00 19.14 5.55
C TYR A 533 -3.70 20.21 6.61
N ILE A 534 -4.57 20.36 7.62
CA ILE A 534 -4.32 21.23 8.77
C ILE A 534 -2.99 20.83 9.44
N GLU A 535 -2.83 19.55 9.76
CA GLU A 535 -1.60 19.05 10.40
C GLU A 535 -0.38 19.12 9.47
N ALA A 536 -0.51 18.67 8.22
CA ALA A 536 0.61 18.65 7.27
C ALA A 536 1.14 20.05 6.93
N TYR A 537 0.31 21.08 7.10
CA TYR A 537 0.69 22.49 6.92
C TYR A 537 1.08 23.18 8.24
N GLY A 538 1.07 22.46 9.37
CA GLY A 538 1.41 23.01 10.69
C GLY A 538 0.42 24.06 11.18
N ALA A 539 -0.83 24.02 10.71
CA ALA A 539 -1.87 24.99 11.03
C ALA A 539 -2.64 24.60 12.30
N GLN A 540 -3.10 25.61 13.04
CA GLN A 540 -3.94 25.48 14.22
C GLN A 540 -5.42 25.66 13.87
N GLY A 541 -6.25 24.71 14.30
CA GLY A 541 -7.68 24.74 14.05
C GLY A 541 -8.50 25.01 15.32
N ASP A 542 -9.65 25.67 15.16
CA ASP A 542 -10.68 25.78 16.19
C ASP A 542 -12.08 25.61 15.57
N CYS A 543 -13.13 25.52 16.40
CA CYS A 543 -14.49 25.33 15.92
C CYS A 543 -15.53 26.19 16.63
N ILE A 544 -16.52 26.67 15.87
CA ILE A 544 -17.72 27.34 16.40
C ILE A 544 -18.98 26.68 15.85
N GLY A 545 -19.86 26.18 16.72
CA GLY A 545 -21.05 25.44 16.31
C GLY A 545 -22.14 26.32 15.68
N SER A 546 -22.25 27.58 16.10
CA SER A 546 -23.29 28.52 15.65
C SER A 546 -22.75 29.49 14.60
N ALA A 547 -23.44 29.62 13.47
CA ALA A 547 -23.10 30.62 12.45
C ALA A 547 -23.21 32.05 12.99
N GLU A 548 -24.20 32.32 13.84
CA GLU A 548 -24.41 33.64 14.44
C GLU A 548 -23.27 34.01 15.40
N GLU A 549 -22.84 33.05 16.23
CA GLU A 549 -21.70 33.24 17.12
C GLU A 549 -20.41 33.44 16.33
N ALA A 550 -20.19 32.65 15.27
CA ALA A 550 -19.04 32.79 14.40
C ALA A 550 -18.99 34.18 13.74
N SER A 551 -20.11 34.65 13.16
CA SER A 551 -20.20 35.98 12.55
C SER A 551 -19.90 37.09 13.56
N GLN A 552 -20.45 37.02 14.78
CA GLN A 552 -20.16 38.01 15.82
C GLN A 552 -18.69 38.06 16.21
N GLN A 553 -18.06 36.88 16.36
CA GLN A 553 -16.64 36.79 16.71
C GLN A 553 -15.73 37.30 15.60
N LEU A 554 -16.03 36.95 14.34
CA LEU A 554 -15.31 37.43 13.15
C LEU A 554 -15.44 38.96 13.00
N GLU A 555 -16.66 39.51 13.11
CA GLU A 555 -16.88 40.97 13.01
C GLU A 555 -16.20 41.76 14.14
N SER A 556 -16.12 41.17 15.34
CA SER A 556 -15.44 41.80 16.48
C SER A 556 -13.91 41.71 16.39
N GLY A 557 -13.37 40.89 15.48
CA GLY A 557 -11.95 40.56 15.40
C GLY A 557 -11.45 39.72 16.58
N SER A 558 -12.34 39.03 17.30
CA SER A 558 -11.93 38.13 18.40
C SER A 558 -11.29 36.85 17.88
N VAL A 559 -11.63 36.46 16.65
CA VAL A 559 -10.98 35.43 15.85
C VAL A 559 -10.71 36.02 14.47
N ASP A 560 -9.51 35.78 13.94
CA ASP A 560 -9.07 36.26 12.63
C ASP A 560 -8.42 35.11 11.86
N PRO A 561 -9.21 34.16 11.33
CA PRO A 561 -8.67 32.94 10.74
C PRO A 561 -8.29 33.10 9.27
N LEU A 562 -7.13 32.56 8.87
CA LEU A 562 -6.75 32.51 7.44
C LEU A 562 -7.78 31.76 6.57
N LEU A 563 -8.49 30.80 7.16
CA LEU A 563 -9.51 29.99 6.48
C LEU A 563 -10.72 29.70 7.37
N VAL A 564 -11.93 29.93 6.85
CA VAL A 564 -13.18 29.45 7.47
C VAL A 564 -13.80 28.34 6.62
N VAL A 565 -14.09 27.19 7.22
CA VAL A 565 -14.74 26.06 6.55
C VAL A 565 -16.10 25.80 7.17
N ALA A 566 -17.16 25.84 6.36
CA ALA A 566 -18.53 25.63 6.81
C ALA A 566 -19.35 24.79 5.81
N PRO A 567 -20.48 24.17 6.21
CA PRO A 567 -21.42 23.61 5.26
C PRO A 567 -21.90 24.66 4.27
N GLN A 568 -22.04 24.30 2.98
CA GLN A 568 -22.44 25.25 1.92
C GLN A 568 -23.70 26.07 2.26
N ARG A 569 -24.66 25.46 2.98
CA ARG A 569 -25.91 26.12 3.41
C ARG A 569 -25.70 27.37 4.28
N LEU A 570 -24.55 27.51 4.94
CA LEU A 570 -24.22 28.63 5.83
C LEU A 570 -23.50 29.78 5.09
N GLN A 571 -23.26 29.65 3.78
CA GLN A 571 -22.51 30.65 3.02
C GLN A 571 -23.11 32.07 3.14
N ASN A 572 -24.44 32.17 3.08
CA ASN A 572 -25.14 33.46 3.16
C ASN A 572 -25.18 34.03 4.59
N ASP A 573 -25.06 33.19 5.62
CA ASP A 573 -25.10 33.60 7.01
C ASP A 573 -23.74 34.16 7.46
N LEU A 574 -22.64 33.57 6.94
CA LEU A 574 -21.26 33.94 7.28
C LEU A 574 -20.67 35.01 6.36
N GLY A 575 -21.06 35.03 5.09
CA GLY A 575 -20.51 35.92 4.07
C GLY A 575 -20.43 37.41 4.45
N PRO A 576 -21.47 38.00 5.09
CA PRO A 576 -21.43 39.40 5.52
C PRO A 576 -20.32 39.74 6.53
N ALA A 577 -19.94 38.79 7.39
CA ALA A 577 -18.91 38.95 8.42
C ALA A 577 -17.48 38.78 7.88
N LEU A 578 -17.33 38.20 6.67
CA LEU A 578 -16.06 37.82 6.07
C LEU A 578 -15.68 38.75 4.91
N GLY A 579 -15.82 40.06 5.13
CA GLY A 579 -15.40 41.08 4.16
C GLY A 579 -13.88 41.05 3.95
N GLY A 580 -13.44 40.63 2.75
CA GLY A 580 -12.02 40.42 2.42
C GLY A 580 -11.67 38.97 2.09
N TYR A 581 -12.59 38.04 2.33
CA TYR A 581 -12.41 36.62 2.02
C TYR A 581 -13.03 36.28 0.66
N GLU A 582 -12.44 35.31 -0.02
CA GLU A 582 -13.02 34.70 -1.22
C GLU A 582 -13.72 33.39 -0.85
N ALA A 583 -14.96 33.20 -1.31
CA ALA A 583 -15.75 32.01 -1.02
C ALA A 583 -15.68 30.99 -2.17
N GLU A 584 -15.14 29.81 -1.89
CA GLU A 584 -15.09 28.68 -2.82
C GLU A 584 -15.92 27.50 -2.29
N VAL A 585 -16.62 26.78 -3.16
CA VAL A 585 -17.43 25.61 -2.76
C VAL A 585 -16.81 24.34 -3.31
N HIS A 586 -16.54 23.39 -2.42
CA HIS A 586 -15.90 22.11 -2.75
C HIS A 586 -16.64 20.92 -2.13
N GLY A 587 -16.71 19.81 -2.87
CA GLY A 587 -17.23 18.53 -2.41
C GLY A 587 -16.24 17.76 -1.54
N LEU A 588 -16.54 17.60 -0.26
CA LEU A 588 -15.73 16.81 0.68
C LEU A 588 -15.91 15.30 0.50
N ARG A 589 -16.92 14.86 -0.23
CA ARG A 589 -17.19 13.45 -0.54
C ARG A 589 -17.49 13.31 -2.02
N THR A 590 -17.60 12.07 -2.50
CA THR A 590 -17.94 11.79 -3.89
C THR A 590 -19.28 12.44 -4.26
N TYR A 591 -20.21 12.49 -3.29
CA TYR A 591 -21.48 13.20 -3.41
C TYR A 591 -22.06 13.64 -2.06
N GLY A 592 -23.01 14.58 -2.10
CA GLY A 592 -23.87 14.96 -0.97
C GLY A 592 -23.23 15.79 0.15
N SER A 593 -21.90 15.93 0.20
CA SER A 593 -21.20 16.76 1.20
C SER A 593 -20.47 17.92 0.51
N LYS A 594 -21.08 19.11 0.48
CA LYS A 594 -20.47 20.34 -0.03
C LYS A 594 -20.13 21.28 1.12
N ALA A 595 -18.89 21.75 1.14
CA ALA A 595 -18.41 22.76 2.08
C ALA A 595 -18.08 24.06 1.33
N VAL A 596 -18.29 25.18 1.99
CA VAL A 596 -17.77 26.49 1.58
C VAL A 596 -16.48 26.77 2.35
N PHE A 597 -15.47 27.22 1.64
CA PHE A 597 -14.17 27.65 2.12
C PHE A 597 -14.09 29.15 1.89
N PHE A 598 -14.02 29.91 2.97
CA PHE A 598 -13.72 31.35 2.90
C PHE A 598 -12.23 31.53 3.15
N VAL A 599 -11.51 31.98 2.12
CA VAL A 599 -10.06 32.14 2.11
C VAL A 599 -9.70 33.61 2.26
N ASP A 600 -8.93 33.98 3.28
CA ASP A 600 -8.47 35.36 3.47
C ASP A 600 -7.53 35.79 2.33
N GLN A 601 -7.83 36.92 1.70
CA GLN A 601 -7.07 37.47 0.58
C GLN A 601 -6.03 38.51 1.04
N SER A 602 -6.07 38.92 2.30
CA SER A 602 -5.18 39.95 2.86
C SER A 602 -3.69 39.61 2.73
N PRO A 603 -3.24 38.37 3.02
CA PRO A 603 -1.83 37.99 2.86
C PRO A 603 -1.35 38.07 1.42
N SER A 604 -2.20 37.67 0.47
CA SER A 604 -1.94 37.69 -0.98
C SER A 604 -1.81 39.12 -1.52
N GLN A 605 -2.59 40.06 -1.00
CA GLN A 605 -2.54 41.47 -1.40
C GLN A 605 -1.31 42.20 -0.85
N GLY A 606 -0.83 41.83 0.34
CA GLY A 606 0.40 42.36 0.92
C GLY A 606 1.65 42.01 0.10
N ALA A 607 1.76 40.74 -0.33
CA ALA A 607 2.89 40.28 -1.16
C ALA A 607 2.93 40.94 -2.55
N ALA A 608 1.77 41.22 -3.15
CA ALA A 608 1.68 41.97 -4.40
C ALA A 608 2.09 43.45 -4.23
N ALA A 609 1.77 44.06 -3.09
CA ALA A 609 2.14 45.44 -2.77
C ALA A 609 3.63 45.61 -2.47
N GLU A 610 4.28 44.64 -1.80
CA GLU A 610 5.74 44.63 -1.59
C GLU A 610 6.51 44.45 -2.91
N ASN A 611 6.05 43.56 -3.80
CA ASN A 611 6.66 43.41 -5.13
C ASN A 611 6.48 44.65 -6.03
N ALA A 612 5.37 45.39 -5.88
CA ALA A 612 5.14 46.63 -6.60
C ALA A 612 5.99 47.80 -6.07
N THR A 613 6.40 47.78 -4.80
CA THR A 613 7.28 48.81 -4.20
C THR A 613 8.78 48.51 -4.37
N ALA A 614 9.15 47.28 -4.76
CA ALA A 614 10.52 46.89 -5.08
C ALA A 614 11.03 47.43 -6.45
N VAL A 615 10.18 48.05 -7.27
CA VAL A 615 10.62 48.77 -8.47
C VAL A 615 10.91 50.24 -8.10
N ARG A 616 12.10 50.49 -7.54
CA ARG A 616 12.67 51.85 -7.47
C ARG A 616 13.44 52.18 -8.77
N PRO A 617 13.44 53.46 -9.19
CA PRO A 617 13.93 53.87 -10.50
C PRO A 617 15.45 53.76 -10.56
N ALA A 618 15.97 53.39 -11.73
CA ALA A 618 17.39 53.43 -12.04
C ALA A 618 17.89 54.87 -11.84
N ASP A 619 18.85 55.03 -10.94
CA ASP A 619 19.65 56.26 -10.80
C ASP A 619 20.43 56.48 -12.11
N GLU A 620 20.03 57.52 -12.85
CA GLU A 620 20.95 58.24 -13.72
C GLU A 620 21.93 59.01 -12.82
N SER A 621 23.18 58.54 -12.75
CA SER A 621 24.30 59.43 -12.47
C SER A 621 25.48 59.06 -13.36
N ALA A 622 25.93 60.07 -14.07
CA ALA A 622 27.10 60.09 -14.92
C ALA A 622 28.38 60.07 -14.06
N ASP A 623 29.34 59.20 -14.43
CA ASP A 623 30.70 59.56 -14.81
C ASP A 623 31.42 58.34 -15.41
#